data_AF-A0A5S9MAV6-F1
#
_entry.id   AF-A0A5S9MAV6-F1
#
_cell.length_a   1.000
_cell.length_b   1.000
_cell.length_c   1.000
_cell.angle_alpha   90.00
_cell.angle_beta   90.00
_cell.angle_gamma   90.00
#
_symmetry.space_group_name_H-M   'P 1'
#
loop_
_entity.id
_entity.type
_entity.pdbx_description
1 polymer ?
#
loop_
_entity_poly.entity_id
_entity_poly.type
_entity_poly.pdbx_seq_one_letter_code
_entity_poly.pdbx_strand_id
1 'polypeptide(L)'
;MKNIHTKPDVLVEEGDEIGPLKVIATPGHTPGSISLYDERSAVVIAGDALVTKGDLSVTGEFRWSFPFPAFATWDAETALKKR
;
A
#
# COMPACT_ATOMS: atom_id res chain seq x y z
N MET A 1 -4.13 -0.30 -21.19
CA MET A 1 -4.91 -0.29 -19.93
C MET A 1 -5.52 -1.67 -19.74
N LYS A 2 -5.38 -2.29 -18.56
CA LYS A 2 -5.99 -3.61 -18.28
C LYS A 2 -7.52 -3.48 -18.40
N ASN A 3 -8.21 -4.48 -18.98
CA ASN A 3 -9.66 -4.54 -19.09
C ASN A 3 -10.29 -4.73 -17.70
N ILE A 4 -10.41 -3.65 -16.93
CA ILE A 4 -11.11 -3.64 -15.65
C ILE A 4 -12.57 -3.33 -15.94
N HIS A 5 -13.44 -4.32 -15.74
CA HIS A 5 -14.89 -4.19 -15.96
C HIS A 5 -15.66 -3.65 -14.74
N THR A 6 -15.01 -3.64 -13.57
CA THR A 6 -15.60 -3.17 -12.32
C THR A 6 -15.35 -1.66 -12.15
N LYS A 7 -16.42 -0.91 -11.89
CA LYS A 7 -16.36 0.52 -11.56
C LYS A 7 -16.57 0.68 -10.05
N PRO A 8 -15.71 1.40 -9.32
CA PRO A 8 -15.95 1.69 -7.92
C PRO A 8 -17.16 2.62 -7.76
N ASP A 9 -17.98 2.37 -6.73
CA ASP A 9 -19.11 3.23 -6.38
C ASP A 9 -18.65 4.53 -5.70
N VAL A 10 -17.57 4.45 -4.91
CA VAL A 10 -16.99 5.55 -4.16
C VAL A 10 -15.47 5.55 -4.38
N LEU A 11 -14.92 6.73 -4.63
CA LEU A 11 -13.49 6.98 -4.63
C LEU A 11 -13.11 7.60 -3.30
N VAL A 12 -11.89 7.32 -2.83
CA VAL A 12 -11.38 7.82 -1.56
C VAL A 12 -10.02 8.49 -1.75
N GLU A 13 -9.73 9.45 -0.88
CA GLU A 13 -8.49 10.20 -0.83
C GLU A 13 -7.87 10.15 0.57
N GLU A 14 -6.66 10.70 0.72
CA GLU A 14 -5.97 10.81 2.02
C GLU A 14 -6.87 11.50 3.06
N GLY A 15 -7.01 10.89 4.23
CA GLY A 15 -7.76 11.44 5.35
C GLY A 15 -9.26 11.13 5.34
N ASP A 16 -9.79 10.52 4.28
CA ASP A 16 -11.18 10.04 4.26
C ASP A 16 -11.42 8.94 5.29
N GLU A 17 -12.69 8.74 5.65
CA GLU A 17 -13.12 7.70 6.58
C GLU A 17 -14.03 6.67 5.90
N ILE A 18 -13.70 5.38 6.07
CA ILE A 18 -14.54 4.25 5.67
C ILE A 18 -15.02 3.56 6.95
N GLY A 19 -16.20 3.98 7.43
CA GLY A 19 -16.65 3.61 8.76
C GLY A 19 -15.65 4.13 9.81
N PRO A 20 -15.12 3.29 10.72
CA PRO A 20 -14.13 3.73 11.72
C PRO A 20 -12.68 3.77 11.18
N LEU A 21 -12.47 3.46 9.90
CA LEU A 21 -11.13 3.32 9.33
C LEU A 21 -10.73 4.59 8.60
N LYS A 22 -9.55 5.12 8.91
CA LYS A 22 -8.97 6.26 8.22
C LYS A 22 -8.14 5.82 7.02
N VAL A 23 -8.33 6.48 5.88
CA VAL A 23 -7.57 6.26 4.65
C VAL A 23 -6.24 7.00 4.72
N ILE A 24 -5.16 6.27 4.48
CA ILE A 24 -3.79 6.81 4.37
C ILE A 24 -3.27 6.46 2.97
N ALA A 25 -2.89 7.46 2.18
CA ALA A 25 -2.27 7.25 0.87
C ALA A 25 -0.86 6.70 1.03
N THR A 26 -0.64 5.50 0.49
CA THR A 26 0.62 4.77 0.54
C THR A 26 1.07 4.41 -0.88
N PRO A 27 1.37 5.41 -1.73
CA PRO A 27 1.82 5.16 -3.09
C PRO A 27 3.20 4.50 -3.08
N GLY A 28 3.49 3.72 -4.13
CA GLY A 28 4.77 3.04 -4.29
C GLY A 28 4.60 1.71 -5.00
N HIS A 29 3.86 0.78 -4.37
CA HIS A 29 3.47 -0.46 -5.05
C HIS A 29 2.61 -0.17 -6.27
N THR A 30 1.60 0.69 -6.10
CA THR A 30 0.85 1.31 -7.19
C THR A 30 0.65 2.81 -6.91
N PRO A 31 0.36 3.65 -7.92
CA PRO A 31 0.13 5.08 -7.72
C PRO A 31 -1.04 5.39 -6.77
N GLY A 32 -2.10 4.56 -6.80
CA GLY A 32 -3.32 4.73 -6.02
C GLY A 32 -3.42 3.81 -4.80
N SER A 33 -2.30 3.23 -4.35
CA SER A 33 -2.28 2.37 -3.17
C SER A 33 -2.63 3.16 -1.91
N ILE A 34 -3.47 2.56 -1.06
CA ILE A 34 -3.87 3.10 0.25
C ILE A 34 -3.66 2.05 1.34
N SER A 35 -3.55 2.54 2.57
CA SER A 35 -3.63 1.76 3.81
C SER A 35 -4.84 2.25 4.62
N LEU A 36 -5.40 1.37 5.45
CA LEU A 36 -6.53 1.70 6.33
C LEU A 36 -6.09 1.57 7.79
N TYR A 37 -6.33 2.61 8.58
CA TYR A 37 -5.92 2.67 9.97
C TYR A 37 -7.13 2.76 10.92
N ASP A 38 -7.18 1.89 11.91
CA ASP A 38 -8.13 1.99 13.03
C ASP A 38 -7.42 2.59 14.25
N GLU A 39 -7.68 3.87 14.52
CA GLU A 39 -7.08 4.61 15.63
C GLU A 39 -7.41 4.00 17.00
N ARG A 40 -8.56 3.33 17.13
CA ARG A 40 -9.05 2.80 18.40
C ARG A 40 -8.27 1.57 18.85
N SER A 41 -7.79 0.78 17.89
CA SER A 41 -7.08 -0.47 18.12
C SER A 41 -5.60 -0.42 17.71
N ALA A 42 -5.14 0.70 17.13
CA ALA A 42 -3.82 0.87 16.56
C ALA A 42 -3.47 -0.23 15.52
N VAL A 43 -4.47 -0.66 14.74
CA VAL A 43 -4.33 -1.68 13.70
C VAL A 43 -4.28 -1.02 12.32
N VAL A 44 -3.37 -1.49 11.47
CA VAL A 44 -3.25 -1.06 10.07
C VAL A 44 -3.47 -2.22 9.11
N ILE A 45 -4.26 -1.98 8.08
CA ILE A 45 -4.35 -2.84 6.90
C ILE A 45 -3.50 -2.17 5.81
N ALA A 46 -2.28 -2.66 5.63
CA ALA A 46 -1.27 -2.01 4.78
C ALA A 46 -1.33 -2.39 3.29
N GLY A 47 -2.15 -3.39 2.93
CA GLY A 47 -2.12 -3.99 1.59
C GLY A 47 -0.70 -4.47 1.23
N ASP A 48 -0.29 -4.22 -0.02
CA ASP A 48 1.03 -4.59 -0.53
C ASP A 48 2.13 -3.56 -0.22
N ALA A 49 1.84 -2.54 0.61
CA ALA A 49 2.86 -1.56 1.02
C ALA A 49 3.92 -2.18 1.94
N LEU A 50 3.55 -3.21 2.71
CA LEU A 50 4.44 -3.96 3.60
C LEU A 50 4.54 -5.41 3.16
N VAL A 51 5.75 -5.96 3.21
CA VAL A 51 6.05 -7.37 2.93
C VAL A 51 6.61 -7.99 4.19
N THR A 52 6.12 -9.17 4.56
CA THR A 52 6.57 -9.93 5.75
C THR A 52 7.34 -11.19 5.39
N LYS A 53 7.40 -11.55 4.10
CA LYS A 53 8.12 -12.73 3.64
C LYS A 53 9.60 -12.41 3.50
N GLY A 54 10.41 -13.07 4.32
CA GLY A 54 11.87 -12.91 4.35
C GLY A 54 12.35 -11.89 5.39
N ASP A 55 11.58 -10.83 5.63
CA ASP A 55 11.72 -9.82 6.70
C ASP A 55 10.50 -8.89 6.67
N LEU A 56 10.34 -7.98 7.64
CA LEU A 56 9.43 -6.84 7.53
C LEU A 56 10.08 -5.70 6.72
N SER A 57 9.57 -5.44 5.52
CA SER A 57 10.09 -4.42 4.61
C SER A 57 8.99 -3.65 3.89
N VAL A 58 9.32 -2.47 3.37
CA VAL A 58 8.44 -1.72 2.48
C VAL A 58 8.56 -2.26 1.05
N THR A 59 7.47 -2.24 0.30
CA THR A 59 7.49 -2.55 -1.13
C THR A 59 8.54 -1.72 -1.88
N GLY A 60 9.24 -2.28 -2.87
CA GLY A 60 10.39 -1.61 -3.50
C GLY A 60 11.74 -1.78 -2.79
N GLU A 61 11.77 -2.16 -1.51
CA GLU A 61 13.02 -2.44 -0.79
C GLU A 61 13.62 -3.76 -1.28
N PHE A 62 14.86 -3.74 -1.77
CA PHE A 62 15.54 -4.95 -2.22
C PHE A 62 15.89 -5.84 -1.03
N ARG A 63 15.36 -7.07 -1.03
CA ARG A 63 15.67 -8.12 -0.07
C ARG A 63 16.19 -9.34 -0.80
N TRP A 64 17.40 -9.78 -0.48
CA TRP A 64 18.01 -10.96 -1.13
C TRP A 64 17.20 -12.24 -0.90
N SER A 65 16.61 -12.40 0.29
CA SER A 65 15.77 -13.54 0.65
C SER A 65 14.45 -13.59 -0.12
N PHE A 66 13.98 -12.45 -0.64
CA PHE A 66 12.73 -12.34 -1.39
C PHE A 66 12.71 -11.07 -2.27
N PRO A 67 13.37 -11.08 -3.45
CA PRO A 67 13.62 -9.86 -4.22
C PRO A 67 12.45 -9.42 -5.12
N PHE A 68 11.46 -10.28 -5.34
CA PHE A 68 10.36 -10.03 -6.28
C PHE A 68 9.49 -8.79 -5.97
N PRO A 69 9.20 -8.42 -4.71
CA PRO A 69 8.47 -7.20 -4.40
C PRO A 69 9.17 -5.93 -4.86
N ALA A 70 10.51 -5.91 -4.86
CA ALA A 70 11.27 -4.77 -5.36
C ALA A 70 11.10 -4.59 -6.87
N PHE A 71 10.95 -5.68 -7.62
CA PHE A 71 10.76 -5.66 -9.07
C PHE A 71 9.29 -5.43 -9.49
N ALA A 72 8.34 -5.76 -8.61
CA ALA A 72 6.91 -5.63 -8.88
C ALA A 72 6.30 -4.30 -8.39
N THR A 73 7.12 -3.41 -7.83
CA THR A 73 6.70 -2.08 -7.38
C THR A 73 6.67 -1.10 -8.55
N TRP A 74 5.70 -0.19 -8.56
CA TRP A 74 5.62 0.84 -9.59
C TRP A 74 6.73 1.88 -9.46
N ASP A 75 6.98 2.38 -8.25
CA ASP A 75 8.01 3.38 -7.98
C ASP A 75 8.67 3.14 -6.60
N ALA A 76 9.90 2.62 -6.63
CA ALA A 76 10.62 2.25 -5.41
C ALA A 76 11.05 3.46 -4.58
N GLU A 77 11.40 4.59 -5.23
CA GLU A 77 11.80 5.80 -4.51
C GLU A 77 10.62 6.38 -3.71
N THR A 78 9.44 6.40 -4.31
CA THR A 78 8.19 6.85 -3.70
C THR A 78 7.79 5.94 -2.54
N ALA A 79 7.88 4.63 -2.73
CA ALA A 79 7.63 3.66 -1.66
C ALA A 79 8.55 3.88 -0.46
N LEU A 80 9.85 4.07 -0.71
CA LEU A 80 10.85 4.26 0.34
C LEU A 80 10.72 5.62 1.07
N LYS A 81 10.28 6.68 0.39
CA LYS A 81 10.00 7.99 1.02
C LYS A 81 8.84 7.94 2.02
N LYS A 82 7.96 6.94 1.91
CA LYS A 82 6.78 6.75 2.75
C LYS A 82 6.95 5.66 3.81
N ARG A 83 8.19 5.22 4.05
CA ARG A 83 8.56 4.30 5.14
C ARG A 83 8.29 4.90 6.51
#